data_AF-A0A940X1Z8-F1
#
_entry.id   AF-A0A940X1Z8-F1
#
_cell.length_a   1.000
_cell.length_b   1.000
_cell.length_c   1.000
_cell.angle_alpha   90.00
_cell.angle_beta   90.00
_cell.angle_gamma   90.00
#
_symmetry.space_group_name_H-M   'P 1'
#
loop_
_entity.id
_entity.type
_entity.pdbx_description
1 polymer ?
#
loop_
_entity_poly.entity_id
_entity_poly.type
_entity_poly.pdbx_seq_one_letter_code
_entity_poly.pdbx_strand_id
1 'polypeptide(L)'
;MTYCVGIEVDEGLVFAADTRTSASFDDVRVYRKMHVFEWPGERVFVVMSAGNLATTQLAISRLQRDADDPQAARSLRTFKHLYEVAEYIGEVLVASQVKVGDDAQMQGVNVQSTLILGGQIAGERPGLYMIYPLGNCIASSPETPYLQIGESKYGKPILDRILRPQTSLEDAARCALVSLDSTIRSNLSVGMPIDLALLRAGDLKITRKMRLEADTPLYAEIHDTWSRKLEAAMHSLPRFPWEPARETDEPASSLPPRRTPARQDPGDAQGQQ
;
A
#
# COMPACT_ATOMS: atom_id res chain seq x y z
N MET A 1 -14.31 -0.52 -4.70
CA MET A 1 -13.98 0.57 -5.65
C MET A 1 -12.86 1.45 -5.09
N THR A 2 -11.72 0.86 -4.74
CA THR A 2 -10.56 1.59 -4.18
C THR A 2 -9.38 0.65 -4.13
N TYR A 3 -8.17 1.12 -4.40
CA TYR A 3 -6.93 0.48 -3.97
C TYR A 3 -5.92 1.56 -3.56
N CYS A 4 -5.45 1.48 -2.31
CA CYS A 4 -4.33 2.28 -1.82
C CYS A 4 -3.26 1.36 -1.22
N VAL A 5 -2.00 1.77 -1.34
CA VAL A 5 -0.84 1.10 -0.76
C VAL A 5 0.10 2.10 -0.11
N GLY A 6 0.51 1.82 1.11
CA GLY A 6 1.62 2.50 1.79
C GLY A 6 2.78 1.53 1.95
N ILE A 7 4.00 2.00 1.76
CA ILE A 7 5.23 1.19 1.86
C ILE A 7 6.19 1.91 2.82
N GLU A 8 6.78 1.17 3.75
CA GLU A 8 7.75 1.62 4.74
C GLU A 8 9.10 0.92 4.48
N VAL A 9 10.08 1.68 4.02
CA VAL A 9 11.46 1.21 3.79
C VAL A 9 12.42 2.02 4.66
N ASP A 10 13.67 1.58 4.79
CA ASP A 10 14.70 2.23 5.60
C ASP A 10 14.90 3.71 5.21
N GLU A 11 14.72 4.04 3.92
CA GLU A 11 14.83 5.41 3.40
C GLU A 11 13.61 6.32 3.68
N GLY A 12 12.46 5.75 4.06
CA GLY A 12 11.23 6.51 4.30
C GLY A 12 9.95 5.81 3.83
N LEU A 13 8.96 6.60 3.41
CA LEU A 13 7.62 6.12 3.08
C LEU A 13 7.23 6.44 1.63
N VAL A 14 6.54 5.49 1.00
CA VAL A 14 5.88 5.67 -0.30
C VAL A 14 4.37 5.49 -0.13
N PHE A 15 3.61 6.36 -0.77
CA PHE A 15 2.15 6.30 -0.79
C PHE A 15 1.66 6.29 -2.23
N ALA A 16 0.76 5.38 -2.57
CA ALA A 16 0.11 5.35 -3.87
C ALA A 16 -1.38 5.02 -3.72
N ALA A 17 -2.23 5.77 -4.42
CA ALA A 17 -3.68 5.60 -4.34
C ALA A 17 -4.33 5.81 -5.72
N ASP A 18 -5.28 4.94 -6.06
CA ASP A 18 -6.20 5.18 -7.17
C ASP A 18 -7.25 6.24 -6.77
N THR A 19 -8.04 6.72 -7.72
CA THR A 19 -9.03 7.80 -7.47
C THR A 19 -10.45 7.46 -7.89
N ARG A 20 -10.65 6.35 -8.62
CA ARG A 20 -12.00 5.88 -8.97
C ARG A 20 -12.79 5.51 -7.73
N THR A 21 -14.00 6.06 -7.61
CA THR A 21 -14.81 5.93 -6.38
C THR A 21 -16.28 5.76 -6.74
N SER A 22 -16.98 4.86 -6.03
CA SER A 22 -18.45 4.78 -6.08
C SER A 22 -19.02 5.84 -5.15
N ALA A 23 -19.73 6.83 -5.70
CA ALA A 23 -20.56 7.75 -4.92
C ALA A 23 -21.97 7.20 -4.69
N SER A 24 -22.47 6.36 -5.62
CA SER A 24 -23.73 5.61 -5.54
C SER A 24 -23.62 4.33 -6.39
N PHE A 25 -24.72 3.57 -6.54
CA PHE A 25 -24.79 2.36 -7.36
C PHE A 25 -24.39 2.63 -8.84
N ASP A 26 -24.88 3.74 -9.41
CA ASP A 26 -24.63 4.13 -10.81
C ASP A 26 -23.76 5.40 -10.96
N ASP A 27 -23.17 5.89 -9.86
CA ASP A 27 -22.38 7.13 -9.87
C ASP A 27 -20.92 6.84 -9.55
N VAL A 28 -20.10 6.73 -10.61
CA VAL A 28 -18.66 6.53 -10.52
C VAL A 28 -17.95 7.84 -10.81
N ARG A 29 -17.19 8.33 -9.84
CA ARG A 29 -16.46 9.60 -9.93
C ARG A 29 -14.99 9.44 -9.58
N VAL A 30 -14.26 10.52 -9.80
CA VAL A 30 -12.87 10.69 -9.39
C VAL A 30 -12.84 11.50 -8.10
N TYR A 31 -12.39 10.85 -7.01
CA TYR A 31 -12.13 11.52 -5.74
C TYR A 31 -10.71 11.19 -5.28
N ARG A 32 -10.02 12.19 -4.74
CA ARG A 32 -8.70 11.99 -4.12
C ARG A 32 -8.87 11.16 -2.86
N LYS A 33 -8.05 10.12 -2.73
CA LYS A 33 -8.02 9.21 -1.57
C LYS A 33 -6.76 9.33 -0.73
N MET A 34 -5.89 10.29 -1.04
CA MET A 34 -4.64 10.57 -0.32
C MET A 34 -4.67 12.01 0.18
N HIS A 35 -4.60 12.20 1.50
CA HIS A 35 -4.71 13.49 2.17
C HIS A 35 -3.43 13.75 2.96
N VAL A 36 -2.82 14.92 2.77
CA VAL A 36 -1.55 15.29 3.41
C VAL A 36 -1.81 16.36 4.44
N PHE A 37 -1.33 16.13 5.67
CA PHE A 37 -1.27 17.09 6.75
C PHE A 37 0.20 17.38 7.04
N GLU A 38 0.66 18.61 6.81
CA GLU A 38 2.07 18.96 6.88
C GLU A 38 2.29 20.21 7.73
N TRP A 39 3.20 20.09 8.70
CA TRP A 39 3.72 21.19 9.51
C TRP A 39 5.24 21.14 9.41
N PRO A 40 5.82 21.89 8.45
CA PRO A 40 7.22 21.76 8.09
C PRO A 40 8.16 21.86 9.29
N GLY A 41 9.09 20.90 9.39
CA GLY A 41 10.07 20.82 10.47
C GLY A 41 9.54 20.24 11.78
N GLU A 42 8.24 20.00 11.89
CA GLU A 42 7.63 19.39 13.08
C GLU A 42 7.07 18.00 12.79
N ARG A 43 6.17 17.88 11.82
CA ARG A 43 5.51 16.61 11.51
C ARG A 43 4.83 16.62 10.15
N VAL A 44 4.67 15.43 9.59
CA VAL A 44 3.97 15.21 8.33
C VAL A 44 3.18 13.91 8.43
N PHE A 45 1.93 13.92 8.00
CA PHE A 45 1.06 12.76 7.95
C PHE A 45 0.39 12.65 6.59
N VAL A 46 0.25 11.43 6.10
CA VAL A 46 -0.52 11.06 4.94
C VAL A 46 -1.60 10.09 5.38
N VAL A 47 -2.85 10.42 5.11
CA VAL A 47 -4.00 9.57 5.37
C VAL A 47 -4.57 9.11 4.02
N MET A 48 -4.58 7.80 3.79
CA MET A 48 -5.23 7.19 2.64
C MET A 48 -6.53 6.50 3.04
N SER A 49 -7.55 6.56 2.18
CA SER A 49 -8.90 6.14 2.54
C SER A 49 -9.49 5.11 1.57
N ALA A 50 -10.23 4.15 2.12
CA ALA A 50 -11.02 3.18 1.37
C ALA A 50 -12.34 2.86 2.10
N GLY A 51 -13.39 2.55 1.34
CA GLY A 51 -14.71 2.22 1.88
C GLY A 51 -15.75 3.30 1.56
N ASN A 52 -16.65 3.55 2.50
CA ASN A 52 -17.75 4.49 2.31
C ASN A 52 -17.25 5.94 2.12
N LEU A 53 -17.63 6.57 1.00
CA LEU A 53 -17.15 7.91 0.65
C LEU A 53 -17.60 8.99 1.65
N ALA A 54 -18.87 8.96 2.09
CA ALA A 54 -19.38 9.95 3.04
C ALA A 54 -18.65 9.86 4.38
N THR A 55 -18.40 8.63 4.84
CA THR A 55 -17.65 8.36 6.08
C THR A 55 -16.22 8.86 5.99
N THR A 56 -15.50 8.51 4.92
CA THR A 56 -14.10 8.92 4.74
C THR A 56 -13.97 10.43 4.60
N GLN A 57 -14.85 11.09 3.84
CA GLN A 57 -14.86 12.56 3.71
C GLN A 57 -15.16 13.24 5.05
N LEU A 58 -16.12 12.73 5.83
CA LEU A 58 -16.44 13.28 7.15
C LEU A 58 -15.25 13.13 8.10
N ALA A 59 -14.60 11.97 8.12
CA ALA A 59 -13.42 11.73 8.95
C ALA A 59 -12.29 12.70 8.60
N ILE A 60 -11.93 12.83 7.31
CA ILE A 60 -10.90 13.77 6.86
C ILE A 60 -11.27 15.22 7.18
N SER A 61 -12.53 15.61 7.01
CA SER A 61 -13.00 16.98 7.31
C SER A 61 -12.92 17.30 8.80
N ARG A 62 -13.22 16.32 9.68
CA ARG A 62 -13.06 16.47 11.14
C ARG A 62 -11.60 16.63 11.52
N LEU A 63 -10.71 15.79 10.97
CA LEU A 63 -9.27 15.91 11.19
C LEU A 63 -8.73 17.28 10.75
N GLN A 64 -9.17 17.79 9.59
CA GLN A 64 -8.79 19.11 9.10
C GLN A 64 -9.31 20.23 10.01
N ARG A 65 -10.59 20.18 10.40
CA ARG A 65 -11.18 21.16 11.32
C ARG A 65 -10.41 21.20 12.65
N ASP A 66 -10.14 20.04 13.24
CA ASP A 66 -9.45 19.95 14.53
C ASP A 66 -7.96 20.34 14.40
N ALA A 67 -7.37 20.21 13.20
CA ALA A 67 -6.03 20.71 12.87
C ALA A 67 -5.97 22.24 12.70
N ASP A 68 -7.06 22.87 12.26
CA ASP A 68 -7.13 24.32 12.01
C ASP A 68 -7.65 25.11 13.22
N ASP A 69 -8.28 24.44 14.18
CA ASP A 69 -8.78 25.05 15.42
C ASP A 69 -7.71 25.07 16.54
N PRO A 70 -7.20 26.25 16.95
CA PRO A 70 -6.23 26.36 18.03
C PRO A 70 -6.77 25.96 19.41
N GLN A 71 -8.10 25.88 19.56
CA GLN A 71 -8.78 25.50 20.81
C GLN A 71 -9.20 24.03 20.82
N ALA A 72 -8.89 23.26 19.76
CA ALA A 72 -9.19 21.84 19.72
C ALA A 72 -8.48 21.10 20.86
N ALA A 73 -9.25 20.39 21.68
CA ALA A 73 -8.71 19.64 22.81
C ALA A 73 -7.72 18.53 22.38
N ARG A 74 -7.95 17.94 21.20
CA ARG A 74 -7.04 16.98 20.55
C ARG A 74 -6.94 17.33 19.08
N SER A 75 -5.72 17.30 18.57
CA SER A 75 -5.41 17.65 17.19
C SER A 75 -4.18 16.90 16.72
N LEU A 76 -4.10 16.63 15.41
CA LEU A 76 -2.90 16.06 14.76
C LEU A 76 -1.61 16.85 15.09
N ARG A 77 -1.75 18.15 15.41
CA ARG A 77 -0.65 19.04 15.83
C ARG A 77 -0.12 18.81 17.25
N THR A 78 -0.82 18.04 18.08
CA THR A 78 -0.55 18.00 19.53
C THR A 78 0.09 16.70 20.02
N PHE A 79 -0.08 15.61 19.27
CA PHE A 79 0.46 14.30 19.64
C PHE A 79 1.99 14.26 19.62
N LYS A 80 2.57 13.42 20.47
CA LYS A 80 4.03 13.24 20.60
C LYS A 80 4.50 11.97 19.91
N HIS A 81 3.64 10.97 19.84
CA HIS A 81 3.95 9.68 19.24
C HIS A 81 3.01 9.36 18.08
N LEU A 82 3.56 8.75 17.02
CA LEU A 82 2.78 8.40 15.83
C LEU A 82 1.62 7.42 16.13
N TYR A 83 1.75 6.54 17.14
CA TYR A 83 0.65 5.65 17.53
C TYR A 83 -0.54 6.42 18.14
N GLU A 84 -0.30 7.53 18.86
CA GLU A 84 -1.37 8.37 19.42
C GLU A 84 -2.17 9.04 18.29
N VAL A 85 -1.48 9.39 17.19
CA VAL A 85 -2.11 9.89 15.96
C VAL A 85 -3.00 8.80 15.36
N ALA A 86 -2.53 7.55 15.30
CA ALA A 86 -3.30 6.43 14.78
C ALA A 86 -4.56 6.15 15.63
N GLU A 87 -4.44 6.15 16.96
CA GLU A 87 -5.57 6.00 17.88
C GLU A 87 -6.62 7.10 17.69
N TYR A 88 -6.18 8.36 17.65
CA TYR A 88 -7.08 9.50 17.44
C TYR A 88 -7.80 9.44 16.09
N ILE A 89 -7.09 9.11 15.00
CA ILE A 89 -7.74 8.93 13.69
C ILE A 89 -8.75 7.77 13.75
N GLY A 90 -8.45 6.69 14.48
CA GLY A 90 -9.37 5.60 14.74
C GLY A 90 -10.65 6.04 15.44
N GLU A 91 -10.54 6.85 16.50
CA GLU A 91 -11.69 7.42 17.20
C GLU A 91 -12.54 8.31 16.26
N VAL A 92 -11.90 9.18 15.47
CA VAL A 92 -12.56 10.06 14.51
C VAL A 92 -13.27 9.26 13.42
N LEU A 93 -12.66 8.16 12.95
CA LEU A 93 -13.25 7.25 11.97
C LEU A 93 -14.52 6.60 12.54
N VAL A 94 -14.44 6.01 13.73
CA VAL A 94 -15.60 5.37 14.40
C VAL A 94 -16.73 6.37 14.60
N ALA A 95 -16.42 7.56 15.13
CA ALA A 95 -17.41 8.62 15.33
C ALA A 95 -18.02 9.12 14.01
N SER A 96 -17.31 9.00 12.88
CA SER A 96 -17.82 9.39 11.56
C SER A 96 -18.75 8.31 11.00
N GLN A 97 -18.40 7.04 11.17
CA GLN A 97 -19.26 5.91 10.81
C GLN A 97 -20.58 5.93 11.57
N VAL A 98 -20.56 6.15 12.88
CA VAL A 98 -21.78 6.29 13.70
C VAL A 98 -22.65 7.43 13.17
N LYS A 99 -22.04 8.60 12.94
CA LYS A 99 -22.79 9.78 12.47
C LYS A 99 -23.44 9.56 11.09
N VAL A 100 -22.78 8.87 10.17
CA VAL A 100 -23.31 8.55 8.84
C VAL A 100 -24.34 7.42 8.92
N GLY A 101 -24.13 6.43 9.80
CA GLY A 101 -25.06 5.32 10.00
C GLY A 101 -26.39 5.72 10.66
N ASP A 102 -26.39 6.77 11.48
CA ASP A 102 -27.60 7.33 12.10
C ASP A 102 -28.48 8.12 11.10
N ASP A 103 -27.97 8.41 9.89
CA ASP A 103 -28.76 9.05 8.84
C ASP A 103 -29.83 8.06 8.34
N ALA A 104 -31.11 8.45 8.45
CA ALA A 104 -32.23 7.62 8.04
C ALA A 104 -32.16 7.21 6.56
N GLN A 105 -31.51 8.01 5.70
CA GLN A 105 -31.30 7.69 4.29
C GLN A 105 -30.23 6.59 4.06
N MET A 106 -29.41 6.29 5.07
CA MET A 106 -28.30 5.33 5.01
C MET A 106 -28.63 3.98 5.69
N GLN A 107 -29.88 3.76 6.10
CA GLN A 107 -30.30 2.48 6.68
C GLN A 107 -30.07 1.31 5.70
N GLY A 108 -29.30 0.31 6.13
CA GLY A 108 -28.95 -0.86 5.32
C GLY A 108 -27.73 -0.66 4.40
N VAL A 109 -27.12 0.54 4.38
CA VAL A 109 -25.89 0.82 3.62
C VAL A 109 -24.65 0.50 4.47
N ASN A 110 -23.64 -0.13 3.87
CA ASN A 110 -22.36 -0.31 4.54
C ASN A 110 -21.62 1.03 4.66
N VAL A 111 -21.46 1.52 5.89
CA VAL A 111 -20.73 2.76 6.22
C VAL A 111 -19.27 2.51 6.60
N GLN A 112 -18.83 1.24 6.66
CA GLN A 112 -17.48 0.90 7.09
C GLN A 112 -16.43 1.48 6.16
N SER A 113 -15.34 1.94 6.75
CA SER A 113 -14.18 2.45 6.05
C SER A 113 -12.90 2.01 6.75
N THR A 114 -11.81 1.96 6.00
CA THR A 114 -10.47 1.60 6.49
C THR A 114 -9.51 2.68 6.02
N LEU A 115 -8.56 3.04 6.87
CA LEU A 115 -7.58 4.07 6.56
C LEU A 115 -6.16 3.50 6.65
N ILE A 116 -5.24 4.06 5.88
CA ILE A 116 -3.80 3.94 6.14
C ILE A 116 -3.32 5.31 6.60
N LEU A 117 -2.66 5.35 7.74
CA LEU A 117 -1.88 6.49 8.21
C LEU A 117 -0.40 6.18 7.97
N GLY A 118 0.33 7.07 7.33
CA GLY A 118 1.78 7.07 7.43
C GLY A 118 2.32 8.46 7.66
N GLY A 119 3.49 8.57 8.25
CA GLY A 119 4.06 9.89 8.52
C GLY A 119 5.25 9.83 9.45
N GLN A 120 5.64 11.01 9.92
CA GLN A 120 6.76 11.18 10.83
C GLN A 120 6.53 12.41 11.72
N ILE A 121 6.85 12.28 13.01
CA ILE A 121 6.97 13.38 13.97
C ILE A 121 8.47 13.63 14.21
N ALA A 122 8.87 14.89 14.41
CA ALA A 122 10.24 15.26 14.71
C ALA A 122 10.77 14.47 15.92
N GLY A 123 11.92 13.82 15.74
CA GLY A 123 12.54 12.97 16.77
C GLY A 123 12.06 11.51 16.76
N GLU A 124 11.04 11.16 15.98
CA GLU A 124 10.59 9.78 15.78
C GLU A 124 11.00 9.24 14.41
N ARG A 125 11.09 7.91 14.30
CA ARG A 125 11.18 7.24 13.00
C ARG A 125 9.86 7.42 12.23
N PRO A 126 9.89 7.47 10.88
CA PRO A 126 8.66 7.35 10.13
C PRO A 126 7.98 6.00 10.41
N GLY A 127 6.67 5.93 10.21
CA GLY A 127 5.94 4.68 10.38
C GLY A 127 4.62 4.65 9.61
N LEU A 128 4.07 3.45 9.46
CA LEU A 128 2.83 3.18 8.76
C LEU A 128 1.87 2.36 9.64
N TYR A 129 0.61 2.77 9.68
CA TYR A 129 -0.48 2.14 10.43
C TYR A 129 -1.69 1.91 9.53
N MET A 130 -2.34 0.75 9.66
CA MET A 130 -3.65 0.47 9.08
C MET A 130 -4.71 0.53 10.17
N ILE A 131 -5.69 1.40 9.98
CA ILE A 131 -6.78 1.68 10.92
C ILE A 131 -8.04 0.99 10.42
N TYR A 132 -8.53 0.04 11.20
CA TYR A 132 -9.70 -0.77 10.88
C TYR A 132 -11.01 -0.03 11.18
N PRO A 133 -12.16 -0.50 10.65
CA PRO A 133 -13.46 0.13 10.90
C PRO A 133 -13.85 0.27 12.38
N LEU A 134 -13.27 -0.53 13.28
CA LEU A 134 -13.51 -0.44 14.72
C LEU A 134 -12.58 0.56 15.43
N GLY A 135 -11.74 1.28 14.69
CA GLY A 135 -10.81 2.28 15.21
C GLY A 135 -9.49 1.70 15.75
N ASN A 136 -9.41 0.39 15.97
CA ASN A 136 -8.14 -0.27 16.29
C ASN A 136 -7.21 -0.26 15.07
N CYS A 137 -5.90 -0.38 15.30
CA CYS A 137 -4.91 -0.34 14.24
C CYS A 137 -3.81 -1.38 14.41
N ILE A 138 -3.10 -1.66 13.32
CA ILE A 138 -1.83 -2.39 13.30
C ILE A 138 -0.77 -1.55 12.59
N ALA A 139 0.50 -1.74 12.96
CA ALA A 139 1.63 -1.13 12.28
C ALA A 139 2.19 -2.06 11.19
N SER A 140 2.92 -1.50 10.22
CA SER A 140 3.76 -2.29 9.33
C SER A 140 4.93 -2.93 10.09
N SER A 141 5.60 -3.92 9.50
CA SER A 141 6.78 -4.56 10.08
C SER A 141 7.89 -4.70 9.04
N PRO A 142 9.16 -4.89 9.44
CA PRO A 142 10.25 -5.14 8.49
C PRO A 142 10.02 -6.37 7.59
N GLU A 143 9.32 -7.39 8.09
CA GLU A 143 8.97 -8.59 7.33
C GLU A 143 7.82 -8.34 6.35
N THR A 144 6.94 -7.38 6.64
CA THR A 144 5.85 -6.94 5.76
C THR A 144 5.87 -5.40 5.66
N PRO A 145 6.80 -4.84 4.87
CA PRO A 145 7.10 -3.40 4.84
C PRO A 145 6.04 -2.58 4.08
N TYR A 146 4.79 -3.03 4.05
CA TYR A 146 3.72 -2.35 3.32
C TYR A 146 2.34 -2.69 3.91
N LEU A 147 1.38 -1.80 3.70
CA LEU A 147 -0.02 -1.99 4.04
C LEU A 147 -0.90 -1.64 2.83
N GLN A 148 -2.01 -2.35 2.68
CA GLN A 148 -2.94 -2.18 1.56
C GLN A 148 -4.38 -2.07 2.07
N ILE A 149 -5.18 -1.21 1.43
CA ILE A 149 -6.63 -1.09 1.68
C ILE A 149 -7.41 -1.10 0.36
N GLY A 150 -8.65 -1.59 0.40
CA GLY A 150 -9.50 -1.78 -0.78
C GLY A 150 -9.21 -3.11 -1.52
N GLU A 151 -9.21 -3.09 -2.86
CA GLU A 151 -9.00 -4.24 -3.75
C GLU A 151 -7.51 -4.65 -3.85
N SER A 152 -6.95 -5.10 -2.73
CA SER A 152 -5.50 -5.30 -2.55
C SER A 152 -4.92 -6.57 -3.16
N LYS A 153 -5.75 -7.56 -3.50
CA LYS A 153 -5.29 -8.93 -3.82
C LYS A 153 -4.49 -9.02 -5.12
N TYR A 154 -4.86 -8.25 -6.14
CA TYR A 154 -4.26 -8.34 -7.48
C TYR A 154 -2.83 -7.81 -7.52
N GLY A 155 -2.60 -6.67 -6.84
CA GLY A 155 -1.30 -6.02 -6.77
C GLY A 155 -0.37 -6.58 -5.69
N LYS A 156 -0.85 -7.45 -4.80
CA LYS A 156 -0.06 -8.00 -3.69
C LYS A 156 1.18 -8.82 -4.13
N PRO A 157 1.10 -9.73 -5.13
CA PRO A 157 2.21 -10.63 -5.42
C PRO A 157 3.51 -9.97 -5.91
N ILE A 158 3.46 -8.75 -6.46
CA ILE A 158 4.68 -8.02 -6.83
C ILE A 158 5.33 -7.38 -5.59
N LEU A 159 4.52 -6.88 -4.66
CA LEU A 159 4.97 -6.30 -3.39
C LEU A 159 5.72 -7.36 -2.58
N ASP A 160 5.14 -8.55 -2.41
CA ASP A 160 5.75 -9.67 -1.67
C ASP A 160 7.11 -10.10 -2.24
N ARG A 161 7.26 -10.03 -3.57
CA ARG A 161 8.47 -10.48 -4.27
C ARG A 161 9.61 -9.47 -4.22
N ILE A 162 9.30 -8.18 -4.25
CA ILE A 162 10.29 -7.12 -4.46
C ILE A 162 10.62 -6.36 -3.19
N LEU A 163 9.62 -6.03 -2.36
CA LEU A 163 9.81 -5.10 -1.26
C LEU A 163 10.55 -5.74 -0.09
N ARG A 164 11.62 -5.08 0.34
CA ARG A 164 12.40 -5.36 1.55
C ARG A 164 12.70 -4.02 2.22
N PRO A 165 13.06 -3.98 3.53
CA PRO A 165 13.37 -2.71 4.17
C PRO A 165 14.50 -1.93 3.47
N GLN A 166 15.46 -2.64 2.85
CA GLN A 166 16.58 -2.02 2.10
C GLN A 166 16.22 -1.58 0.66
N THR A 167 15.00 -1.83 0.20
CA THR A 167 14.57 -1.37 -1.13
C THR A 167 14.65 0.16 -1.19
N SER A 168 15.24 0.71 -2.25
CA SER A 168 15.32 2.15 -2.44
C SER A 168 13.92 2.78 -2.50
N LEU A 169 13.81 4.05 -2.10
CA LEU A 169 12.53 4.74 -2.08
C LEU A 169 11.90 4.82 -3.49
N GLU A 170 12.73 5.03 -4.51
CA GLU A 170 12.32 5.08 -5.91
C GLU A 170 11.91 3.71 -6.46
N ASP A 171 12.59 2.62 -6.09
CA ASP A 171 12.18 1.27 -6.50
C ASP A 171 10.88 0.85 -5.81
N ALA A 172 10.69 1.21 -4.54
CA ALA A 172 9.43 1.02 -3.85
C ALA A 172 8.29 1.77 -4.54
N ALA A 173 8.52 3.00 -5.00
CA ALA A 173 7.56 3.78 -5.78
C ALA A 173 7.21 3.14 -7.13
N ARG A 174 8.20 2.62 -7.88
CA ARG A 174 7.95 1.85 -9.11
C ARG A 174 7.14 0.59 -8.81
N CYS A 175 7.47 -0.13 -7.74
CA CYS A 175 6.76 -1.33 -7.32
C CYS A 175 5.30 -1.05 -6.95
N ALA A 176 5.03 0.07 -6.25
CA ALA A 176 3.68 0.52 -5.96
C ALA A 176 2.87 0.80 -7.23
N LEU A 177 3.49 1.44 -8.23
CA LEU A 177 2.85 1.72 -9.51
C LEU A 177 2.51 0.44 -10.29
N VAL A 178 3.44 -0.52 -10.37
CA VAL A 178 3.20 -1.83 -11.01
C VAL A 178 2.09 -2.61 -10.29
N SER A 179 2.03 -2.50 -8.96
CA SER A 179 0.98 -3.09 -8.14
C SER A 179 -0.41 -2.51 -8.49
N LEU A 180 -0.52 -1.18 -8.62
CA LEU A 180 -1.74 -0.50 -9.05
C LEU A 180 -2.11 -0.85 -10.50
N ASP A 181 -1.13 -0.86 -11.40
CA ASP A 181 -1.32 -1.20 -12.82
C ASP A 181 -1.94 -2.60 -13.00
N SER A 182 -1.37 -3.60 -12.31
CA SER A 182 -1.87 -4.97 -12.31
C SER A 182 -3.31 -5.05 -11.80
N THR A 183 -3.64 -4.21 -10.81
CA THR A 183 -4.97 -4.15 -10.21
C THR A 183 -5.98 -3.48 -11.14
N ILE A 184 -5.63 -2.35 -11.77
CA ILE A 184 -6.49 -1.64 -12.74
C ILE A 184 -6.84 -2.55 -13.92
N ARG A 185 -5.86 -3.30 -14.44
CA ARG A 185 -6.09 -4.26 -15.53
C ARG A 185 -7.05 -5.39 -15.15
N SER A 186 -7.11 -5.76 -13.87
CA SER A 186 -7.82 -6.96 -13.40
C SER A 186 -9.13 -6.66 -12.66
N ASN A 187 -9.37 -5.41 -12.27
CA ASN A 187 -10.54 -5.01 -11.49
C ASN A 187 -10.98 -3.58 -11.83
N LEU A 188 -12.12 -3.46 -12.51
CA LEU A 188 -12.67 -2.18 -12.98
C LEU A 188 -13.05 -1.20 -11.85
N SER A 189 -13.13 -1.68 -10.61
CA SER A 189 -13.45 -0.83 -9.46
C SER A 189 -12.28 0.04 -9.02
N VAL A 190 -11.08 -0.24 -9.51
CA VAL A 190 -9.86 0.55 -9.31
C VAL A 190 -9.56 1.29 -10.61
N GLY A 191 -9.15 2.55 -10.52
CA GLY A 191 -8.91 3.32 -11.73
C GLY A 191 -8.11 4.60 -11.56
N MET A 192 -7.52 5.00 -12.68
CA MET A 192 -6.82 6.26 -12.87
C MET A 192 -7.75 7.47 -12.58
N PRO A 193 -7.19 8.63 -12.20
CA PRO A 193 -5.75 8.89 -11.97
C PRO A 193 -5.16 8.20 -10.74
N ILE A 194 -3.84 8.06 -10.71
CA ILE A 194 -3.06 7.59 -9.54
C ILE A 194 -2.38 8.80 -8.89
N ASP A 195 -2.62 9.02 -7.60
CA ASP A 195 -1.82 9.93 -6.78
C ASP A 195 -0.65 9.14 -6.14
N LEU A 196 0.58 9.64 -6.26
CA LEU A 196 1.82 9.07 -5.69
C LEU A 196 2.55 10.15 -4.86
N ALA A 197 3.04 9.79 -3.68
CA ALA A 197 3.82 10.69 -2.83
C ALA A 197 4.96 9.94 -2.10
N LEU A 198 6.08 10.63 -1.90
CA LEU A 198 7.26 10.11 -1.19
C LEU A 198 7.60 11.03 -0.01
N LEU A 199 7.91 10.41 1.12
CA LEU A 199 8.41 11.04 2.33
C LEU A 199 9.77 10.40 2.65
N ARG A 200 10.85 11.18 2.61
CA ARG A 200 12.17 10.69 3.00
C ARG A 200 12.32 10.81 4.52
N ALA A 201 12.88 9.79 5.16
CA ALA A 201 13.05 9.77 6.60
C ALA A 201 13.87 10.98 7.07
N GLY A 202 13.32 11.73 8.04
CA GLY A 202 13.96 12.92 8.62
C GLY A 202 13.62 14.24 7.95
N ASP A 203 13.05 14.23 6.74
CA ASP A 203 12.73 15.47 6.01
C ASP A 203 11.49 16.19 6.58
N LEU A 204 10.62 15.47 7.28
CA LEU A 204 9.38 15.99 7.89
C LEU A 204 8.46 16.76 6.92
N LYS A 205 8.46 16.35 5.65
CA LYS A 205 7.62 16.90 4.57
C LYS A 205 7.49 15.90 3.42
N ILE A 206 6.52 16.13 2.52
CA ILE A 206 6.47 15.39 1.26
C ILE A 206 7.56 15.90 0.31
N THR A 207 8.46 15.01 -0.07
CA THR A 207 9.65 15.35 -0.88
C THR A 207 9.37 15.32 -2.38
N ARG A 208 8.48 14.40 -2.79
CA ARG A 208 8.03 14.22 -4.17
C ARG A 208 6.54 13.90 -4.17
N LYS A 209 5.85 14.43 -5.17
CA LYS A 209 4.46 14.14 -5.45
C LYS A 209 4.26 14.06 -6.95
N MET A 210 3.45 13.11 -7.39
CA MET A 210 3.13 12.90 -8.79
C MET A 210 1.67 12.48 -8.89
N ARG A 211 1.00 12.95 -9.94
CA ARG A 211 -0.30 12.43 -10.35
C ARG A 211 -0.17 11.89 -11.75
N LEU A 212 -0.52 10.62 -11.94
CA LEU A 212 -0.47 9.94 -13.22
C LEU A 212 -1.89 9.82 -13.74
N GLU A 213 -2.17 10.56 -14.80
CA GLU A 213 -3.40 10.44 -15.60
C GLU A 213 -3.24 9.28 -16.60
N ALA A 214 -4.34 8.80 -17.18
CA ALA A 214 -4.32 7.65 -18.09
C ALA A 214 -3.48 7.89 -19.36
N ASP A 215 -3.35 9.15 -19.78
CA ASP A 215 -2.60 9.62 -20.94
C ASP A 215 -1.19 10.13 -20.60
N THR A 216 -0.74 10.00 -19.35
CA THR A 216 0.59 10.45 -18.95
C THR A 216 1.66 9.59 -19.65
N PRO A 217 2.60 10.20 -20.43
CA PRO A 217 3.59 9.43 -21.21
C PRO A 217 4.45 8.49 -20.35
N LEU A 218 4.84 8.94 -19.15
CA LEU A 218 5.62 8.12 -18.21
C LEU A 218 4.86 6.87 -17.75
N TYR A 219 3.54 6.97 -17.54
CA TYR A 219 2.74 5.81 -17.14
C TYR A 219 2.68 4.79 -18.28
N ALA A 220 2.42 5.24 -19.51
CA ALA A 220 2.44 4.37 -20.69
C ALA A 220 3.80 3.68 -20.87
N GLU A 221 4.91 4.42 -20.73
CA GLU A 221 6.26 3.85 -20.84
C GLU A 221 6.53 2.76 -19.80
N ILE A 222 6.20 3.02 -18.53
CA ILE A 222 6.39 2.05 -17.44
C ILE A 222 5.53 0.81 -17.68
N HIS A 223 4.26 1.01 -18.04
CA HIS A 223 3.30 -0.04 -18.35
C HIS A 223 3.77 -0.94 -19.50
N ASP A 224 4.07 -0.35 -20.66
CA ASP A 224 4.50 -1.09 -21.84
C ASP A 224 5.83 -1.82 -21.61
N THR A 225 6.75 -1.18 -20.89
CA THR A 225 8.03 -1.79 -20.55
C THR A 225 7.87 -2.96 -19.58
N TRP A 226 6.99 -2.83 -18.58
CA TRP A 226 6.69 -3.91 -17.66
C TRP A 226 6.02 -5.09 -18.37
N SER A 227 5.01 -4.85 -19.20
CA SER A 227 4.33 -5.88 -19.97
C SER A 227 5.31 -6.67 -20.86
N ARG A 228 6.14 -5.98 -21.66
CA ARG A 228 7.14 -6.64 -22.51
C ARG A 228 8.15 -7.46 -21.72
N LYS A 229 8.62 -6.93 -20.58
CA LYS A 229 9.58 -7.66 -19.72
C LYS A 229 8.96 -8.90 -19.09
N LEU A 230 7.68 -8.83 -18.70
CA LEU A 230 6.96 -9.98 -18.13
C LEU A 230 6.76 -11.09 -19.17
N GLU A 231 6.36 -10.72 -20.39
CA GLU A 231 6.25 -11.66 -21.52
C GLU A 231 7.60 -12.31 -21.84
N ALA A 232 8.67 -11.51 -21.92
CA ALA A 232 10.02 -12.03 -22.15
C ALA A 232 10.47 -12.98 -21.03
N ALA A 233 10.18 -12.65 -19.76
CA ALA A 233 10.48 -13.52 -18.63
C ALA A 233 9.74 -14.86 -18.72
N MET A 234 8.45 -14.84 -19.12
CA MET A 234 7.67 -16.06 -19.34
C MET A 234 8.28 -16.92 -20.46
N HIS A 235 8.70 -16.32 -21.57
CA HIS A 235 9.35 -17.04 -22.67
C HIS A 235 10.76 -17.55 -22.36
N SER A 236 11.41 -17.00 -21.32
CA SER A 236 12.72 -17.46 -20.83
C SER A 236 12.65 -18.64 -19.87
N LEU A 237 11.45 -19.07 -19.46
CA LEU A 237 11.29 -20.20 -18.55
C LEU A 237 11.77 -21.51 -19.21
N PRO A 238 12.28 -22.47 -18.40
CA PRO A 238 12.62 -23.79 -18.91
C PRO A 238 11.43 -24.43 -19.62
N ARG A 239 11.70 -25.02 -20.78
CA ARG A 239 10.70 -25.78 -21.54
C ARG A 239 10.30 -27.02 -20.77
N PHE A 240 9.06 -27.44 -20.95
CA PHE A 240 8.59 -28.68 -20.35
C PHE A 240 9.24 -29.90 -21.01
N PRO A 241 9.41 -31.02 -20.28
CA PRO A 241 10.01 -32.23 -20.84
C PRO A 241 9.26 -32.84 -22.04
N TRP A 242 7.99 -32.49 -22.24
CA TRP A 242 7.15 -32.98 -23.34
C TRP A 242 7.18 -32.07 -24.59
N GLU A 243 7.91 -30.96 -24.55
CA GLU A 243 8.00 -30.06 -25.70
C GLU A 243 8.99 -30.57 -26.76
N PRO A 244 8.66 -30.47 -28.07
CA PRO A 244 9.58 -30.87 -29.13
C PRO A 244 10.81 -29.96 -29.15
N ALA A 245 12.00 -30.54 -29.32
CA ALA A 245 13.26 -29.80 -29.41
C ALA A 245 13.19 -28.74 -30.54
N ARG A 246 13.63 -27.52 -30.27
CA ARG A 246 13.79 -26.49 -31.31
C ARG A 246 15.16 -26.69 -31.97
N GLU A 247 15.26 -26.41 -33.27
CA GLU A 247 16.54 -26.48 -34.03
C GLU A 247 17.64 -25.57 -33.44
N THR A 248 17.29 -24.63 -32.56
CA THR A 248 18.21 -23.68 -31.90
C THR A 248 18.55 -24.04 -30.44
N ASP A 249 18.10 -25.18 -29.91
CA ASP A 249 18.48 -25.61 -28.56
C ASP A 249 19.90 -26.22 -28.61
N GLU A 250 20.94 -25.38 -28.50
CA GLU A 250 22.28 -25.91 -28.19
C GLU A 250 22.24 -26.68 -26.86
N PRO A 251 22.92 -27.83 -26.75
CA PRO A 251 22.86 -28.64 -25.55
C PRO A 251 23.40 -27.86 -24.36
N ALA A 252 22.52 -27.57 -23.39
CA ALA A 252 22.88 -26.91 -22.14
C ALA A 252 24.02 -27.68 -21.47
N SER A 253 25.16 -27.02 -21.25
CA SER A 253 26.26 -27.62 -20.48
C SER A 253 25.72 -28.01 -19.11
N SER A 254 25.83 -29.29 -18.77
CA SER A 254 25.35 -29.85 -17.52
C SER A 254 25.86 -29.05 -16.32
N LEU A 255 24.97 -28.32 -15.64
CA LEU A 255 25.27 -27.78 -14.32
C LEU A 255 25.58 -28.96 -13.38
N PRO A 256 26.64 -28.88 -12.57
CA PRO A 256 26.97 -29.97 -11.66
C PRO A 256 25.84 -30.15 -10.63
N PRO A 257 25.59 -31.40 -10.20
CA PRO A 257 24.47 -31.70 -9.32
C PRO A 257 24.61 -30.92 -8.01
N ARG A 258 23.50 -30.27 -7.58
CA ARG A 258 23.39 -29.69 -6.24
C ARG A 258 23.66 -30.79 -5.21
N ARG A 259 24.68 -30.59 -4.36
CA ARG A 259 24.92 -31.45 -3.19
C ARG A 259 23.69 -31.42 -2.29
N THR A 260 23.02 -32.56 -2.15
CA THR A 260 22.01 -32.79 -1.13
C THR A 260 22.70 -32.78 0.25
N PRO A 261 22.21 -32.04 1.25
CA PRO A 261 22.74 -32.16 2.60
C PRO A 261 22.39 -33.54 3.15
N ALA A 262 23.40 -34.27 3.62
CA ALA A 262 23.22 -35.57 4.25
C ALA A 262 22.33 -35.42 5.49
N ARG A 263 21.16 -36.08 5.48
CA ARG A 263 20.43 -36.40 6.71
C ARG A 263 21.34 -37.30 7.54
N GLN A 264 21.81 -36.83 8.69
CA GLN A 264 22.30 -37.71 9.73
C GLN A 264 21.07 -38.31 10.42
N ASP A 265 20.85 -39.61 10.22
CA ASP A 265 19.93 -40.39 11.04
C ASP A 265 20.50 -40.50 12.46
N PRO A 266 19.71 -40.25 13.52
CA PRO A 266 20.12 -40.55 14.88
C PRO A 266 20.12 -42.07 15.04
N GLY A 267 21.30 -42.62 15.34
CA GLY A 267 21.53 -44.04 15.48
C GLY A 267 20.66 -44.69 16.56
N ASP A 268 20.21 -45.91 16.23
CA ASP A 268 19.72 -46.91 17.16
C ASP A 268 20.78 -47.16 18.24
N ALA A 269 20.53 -46.62 19.43
CA ALA A 269 21.19 -47.01 20.66
C ALA A 269 20.28 -47.97 21.42
N GLN A 270 20.51 -49.28 21.26
CA GLN A 270 20.10 -50.41 22.12
C GLN A 270 20.59 -51.72 21.44
N GLY A 271 21.40 -52.63 21.99
CA GLY A 271 22.05 -52.76 23.29
C GLY A 271 22.90 -54.06 23.36
N GLN A 272 23.60 -54.23 24.48
CA GLN A 272 24.08 -55.48 25.11
C GLN A 272 25.12 -56.37 24.38
N GLN A 273 26.39 -56.33 24.83
CA GLN A 273 26.98 -57.19 25.85
C GLN A 273 28.35 -56.65 26.27
#